data_AF-A0A8J7DSY2-F1
#
_entry.id   AF-A0A8J7DSY2-F1
#
_cell.length_a   1.000
_cell.length_b   1.000
_cell.length_c   1.000
_cell.angle_alpha   90.00
_cell.angle_beta   90.00
_cell.angle_gamma   90.00
#
_symmetry.space_group_name_H-M   'P 1'
#
loop_
_entity.id
_entity.type
_entity.pdbx_description
1 polymer ?
#
loop_
_entity_poly.entity_id
_entity_poly.type
_entity_poly.pdbx_seq_one_letter_code
_entity_poly.pdbx_strand_id
1 'polypeptide(L)'
;MSTTYYPWNVQGLVDWLKLELAERDSLQHLAAALQVPTHVLQGWFKGVVPTITLQQIRHIAQYRGWSVQQTLSWLKLKSTHIEELIAQDVLSDRVSWSEAKALWFGPPVT
;
A
#
# COMPACT_ATOMS: atom_id res chain seq x y z
N MET A 1 19.69 -7.62 -12.57
CA MET A 1 18.50 -6.76 -12.73
C MET A 1 18.63 -5.64 -11.71
N SER A 2 18.89 -4.41 -12.15
CA SER A 2 18.99 -3.26 -11.25
C SER A 2 17.59 -2.91 -10.76
N THR A 3 17.29 -3.23 -9.51
CA THR A 3 16.16 -2.63 -8.79
C THR A 3 16.50 -1.16 -8.60
N THR A 4 16.09 -0.32 -9.55
CA THR A 4 16.23 1.12 -9.43
C THR A 4 15.25 1.58 -8.36
N TYR A 5 15.76 1.68 -7.13
CA TYR A 5 14.99 2.14 -5.97
C TYR A 5 14.75 3.64 -6.13
N TYR A 6 13.53 4.01 -6.47
CA TYR A 6 13.17 5.41 -6.58
C TYR A 6 12.60 5.93 -5.24
N PRO A 7 13.07 7.09 -4.76
CA PRO A 7 12.58 7.67 -3.51
C PRO A 7 11.14 8.18 -3.69
N TRP A 8 10.21 7.55 -2.98
CA TRP A 8 8.89 8.11 -2.69
C TRP A 8 8.94 8.83 -1.33
N ASN A 9 7.89 9.54 -0.94
CA ASN A 9 7.86 10.36 0.29
C ASN A 9 7.77 9.50 1.57
N VAL A 10 8.79 8.69 1.81
CA VAL A 10 8.97 7.85 2.99
C VAL A 10 8.89 8.69 4.26
N GLN A 11 9.52 9.86 4.25
CA GLN A 11 9.52 10.78 5.38
C GLN A 11 8.10 11.23 5.74
N GLY A 12 7.29 11.61 4.74
CA GLY A 12 5.89 11.99 4.95
C GLY A 12 5.03 10.87 5.52
N LEU A 13 5.25 9.62 5.08
CA LEU A 13 4.58 8.46 5.67
C LEU A 13 5.01 8.26 7.14
N VAL A 14 6.32 8.28 7.40
CA VAL A 14 6.87 8.05 8.75
C VAL A 14 6.41 9.13 9.73
N ASP A 15 6.42 10.40 9.32
CA ASP A 15 5.99 11.50 10.20
C ASP A 15 4.50 11.42 10.51
N TRP A 16 3.67 11.07 9.52
CA TRP A 16 2.25 10.79 9.78
C TRP A 16 2.07 9.59 10.72
N LEU A 17 2.78 8.49 10.51
CA LEU A 17 2.69 7.32 11.39
C LEU A 17 3.14 7.63 12.84
N LYS A 18 4.11 8.52 13.04
CA LYS A 18 4.52 8.98 14.38
C LYS A 18 3.40 9.76 15.06
N LEU A 19 2.70 10.63 14.33
CA LEU A 19 1.54 11.37 14.85
C LEU A 19 0.41 10.41 15.23
N GLU A 20 0.08 9.46 14.36
CA GLU A 20 -0.95 8.45 14.65
C GLU A 20 -0.59 7.55 15.86
N LEU A 21 0.70 7.24 16.04
CA LEU A 21 1.17 6.51 17.22
C LEU A 21 1.03 7.31 18.50
N ALA A 22 1.31 8.61 18.46
CA ALA A 22 1.14 9.49 19.61
C ALA A 22 -0.33 9.57 20.06
N GLU A 23 -1.28 9.41 19.14
CA GLU A 23 -2.73 9.42 19.42
C GLU A 23 -3.28 8.03 19.84
N ARG A 24 -2.64 6.92 19.44
CA ARG A 24 -3.20 5.55 19.60
C ARG A 24 -2.48 4.66 20.61
N ASP A 25 -1.46 5.16 21.30
CA ASP A 25 -0.66 4.51 22.37
C ASP A 25 0.02 3.16 22.01
N SER A 26 -0.28 2.54 20.86
CA SER A 26 0.25 1.23 20.49
C SER A 26 0.44 1.05 19.00
N LEU A 27 1.64 0.57 18.66
CA LEU A 27 2.03 0.19 17.31
C LEU A 27 1.24 -1.01 16.78
N GLN A 28 0.81 -1.92 17.66
CA GLN A 28 -0.05 -3.04 17.27
C GLN A 28 -1.46 -2.57 16.91
N HIS A 29 -2.02 -1.62 17.66
CA HIS A 29 -3.33 -1.05 17.34
C HIS A 29 -3.31 -0.28 16.01
N LEU A 30 -2.25 0.49 15.76
CA LEU A 30 -2.08 1.18 14.48
C LEU A 30 -1.91 0.19 13.32
N ALA A 31 -1.09 -0.85 13.49
CA ALA A 31 -0.91 -1.91 12.50
C ALA A 31 -2.24 -2.61 12.17
N ALA A 32 -3.05 -2.94 13.18
CA ALA A 32 -4.37 -3.53 13.01
C ALA A 32 -5.34 -2.58 12.29
N ALA A 33 -5.36 -1.29 12.66
CA ALA A 33 -6.22 -0.29 12.02
C ALA A 33 -5.86 -0.06 10.55
N LEU A 34 -4.58 -0.12 10.20
CA LEU A 34 -4.09 -0.03 8.84
C LEU A 34 -4.12 -1.37 8.08
N GLN A 35 -4.52 -2.47 8.74
CA GLN A 35 -4.49 -3.82 8.18
C GLN A 35 -3.12 -4.20 7.59
N VAL A 36 -2.05 -3.75 8.25
CA VAL A 36 -0.67 -4.02 7.86
C VAL A 36 0.01 -4.85 8.94
N PRO A 37 0.82 -5.86 8.60
CA PRO A 37 1.57 -6.61 9.61
C PRO A 37 2.49 -5.68 10.44
N THR A 38 2.54 -5.90 11.75
CA THR A 38 3.36 -5.10 12.67
C THR A 38 4.83 -4.99 12.24
N HIS A 39 5.41 -6.07 11.70
CA HIS A 39 6.81 -6.07 11.23
C HIS A 39 7.03 -5.18 10.00
N VAL A 40 6.03 -5.03 9.12
CA VAL A 40 6.10 -4.12 7.97
C VAL A 40 6.08 -2.68 8.45
N LEU A 41 5.17 -2.36 9.38
CA LEU A 41 5.07 -1.01 9.95
C LEU A 41 6.34 -0.64 10.74
N GLN A 42 6.93 -1.58 11.47
CA GLN A 42 8.27 -1.41 12.06
C GLN A 42 9.35 -1.21 10.99
N GLY A 43 9.27 -1.91 9.86
CA GLY A 43 10.16 -1.74 8.71
C GLY A 43 10.08 -0.33 8.13
N TRP A 44 8.90 0.28 8.11
CA TRP A 44 8.74 1.68 7.70
C TRP A 44 9.42 2.68 8.63
N PHE A 45 9.42 2.42 9.95
CA PHE A 45 10.14 3.25 10.92
C PHE A 45 11.66 3.05 10.93
N LYS A 46 12.12 1.83 10.64
CA LYS A 46 13.54 1.44 10.68
C LYS A 46 14.26 1.66 9.36
N GLY A 47 13.52 1.73 8.25
CA GLY A 47 14.07 1.54 6.91
C GLY A 47 14.66 2.79 6.30
N VAL A 48 15.88 2.65 5.77
CA VAL A 48 16.51 3.61 4.85
C VAL A 48 15.73 3.71 3.53
N VAL A 49 14.97 2.65 3.14
CA VAL A 49 14.13 2.60 1.93
C VAL A 49 12.95 1.61 2.12
N PRO A 50 11.84 1.98 2.76
CA PRO A 50 10.69 1.10 2.86
C PRO A 50 10.00 0.89 1.50
N THR A 51 9.53 -0.32 1.27
CA THR A 51 8.61 -0.66 0.19
C THR A 51 7.17 -0.58 0.69
N ILE A 52 6.27 -0.18 -0.19
CA ILE A 52 4.83 -0.13 0.05
C ILE A 52 4.11 -0.82 -1.10
N THR A 53 3.04 -1.55 -0.82
CA THR A 53 2.22 -2.23 -1.83
C THR A 53 0.96 -1.43 -2.15
N LEU A 54 0.33 -1.72 -3.30
CA LEU A 54 -0.94 -1.07 -3.67
C LEU A 54 -2.04 -1.37 -2.65
N GLN A 55 -2.08 -2.58 -2.11
CA GLN A 55 -2.98 -2.95 -1.01
C GLN A 55 -2.76 -2.10 0.25
N GLN A 56 -1.51 -1.89 0.66
CA GLN A 56 -1.20 -1.02 1.81
C GLN A 56 -1.61 0.43 1.55
N ILE A 57 -1.44 0.93 0.32
CA ILE A 57 -1.91 2.26 -0.09
C ILE A 57 -3.44 2.34 0.00
N ARG A 58 -4.17 1.30 -0.44
CA ARG A 58 -5.63 1.22 -0.32
C ARG A 58 -6.08 1.26 1.14
N HIS A 59 -5.41 0.52 2.03
CA HIS A 59 -5.74 0.54 3.45
C HIS A 59 -5.44 1.89 4.12
N ILE A 60 -4.32 2.54 3.78
CA ILE A 60 -4.03 3.90 4.25
C ILE A 60 -5.09 4.89 3.75
N ALA A 61 -5.49 4.78 2.47
CA ALA A 61 -6.54 5.62 1.90
C ALA A 61 -7.87 5.44 2.66
N GLN A 62 -8.27 4.19 2.92
CA GLN A 62 -9.47 3.88 3.68
C GLN A 62 -9.41 4.43 5.11
N TYR A 63 -8.30 4.22 5.80
CA TYR A 63 -8.10 4.71 7.17
C TYR A 63 -8.21 6.25 7.26
N ARG A 64 -7.67 6.96 6.26
CA ARG A 64 -7.69 8.43 6.20
C ARG A 64 -8.98 9.01 5.63
N GLY A 65 -9.90 8.18 5.11
CA GLY A 65 -11.07 8.64 4.37
C GLY A 65 -10.70 9.32 3.04
N TRP A 66 -9.59 8.94 2.43
CA TRP A 66 -9.06 9.51 1.18
C TRP A 66 -9.28 8.55 0.00
N SER A 67 -9.24 9.08 -1.22
CA SER A 67 -9.12 8.25 -2.41
C SER A 67 -7.70 7.69 -2.56
N VAL A 68 -7.57 6.57 -3.27
CA VAL A 68 -6.26 5.99 -3.60
C VAL A 68 -5.37 7.02 -4.31
N GLN A 69 -5.94 7.80 -5.24
CA GLN A 69 -5.21 8.84 -5.98
C GLN A 69 -4.70 9.96 -5.07
N GLN A 70 -5.48 10.37 -4.07
CA GLN A 70 -5.05 11.36 -3.07
C GLN A 70 -3.88 10.82 -2.24
N THR A 71 -3.95 9.56 -1.81
CA THR A 71 -2.87 8.89 -1.08
C THR A 71 -1.60 8.75 -1.93
N LEU A 72 -1.73 8.35 -3.20
CA LEU A 72 -0.61 8.28 -4.15
C LEU A 72 0.06 9.65 -4.35
N SER A 73 -0.75 10.71 -4.49
CA SER A 73 -0.28 12.08 -4.63
C SER A 73 0.46 12.56 -3.38
N TRP A 74 -0.09 12.26 -2.20
CA TRP A 74 0.53 12.60 -0.91
C TRP A 74 1.87 11.87 -0.68
N LEU A 75 1.95 10.59 -1.07
CA LEU A 75 3.17 9.80 -1.07
C LEU A 75 4.18 10.22 -2.15
N LYS A 76 3.80 11.16 -3.03
CA LYS A 76 4.61 11.66 -4.15
C LYS A 76 5.17 10.52 -5.02
N LEU A 77 4.36 9.48 -5.22
CA LEU A 77 4.73 8.37 -6.09
C LEU A 77 4.74 8.86 -7.55
N LYS A 78 5.85 8.62 -8.26
CA LYS A 78 5.94 8.88 -9.70
C LYS A 78 5.07 7.88 -10.46
N SER A 79 4.60 8.25 -11.65
CA SER A 79 3.76 7.41 -12.50
C SER A 79 4.36 6.02 -12.76
N THR A 80 5.68 5.94 -12.96
CA THR A 80 6.41 4.66 -13.13
C THR A 80 6.26 3.72 -11.94
N HIS A 81 6.23 4.24 -10.70
CA HIS A 81 6.03 3.39 -9.51
C HIS A 81 4.59 2.92 -9.40
N ILE A 82 3.63 3.74 -9.84
CA ILE A 82 2.21 3.35 -9.83
C ILE A 82 2.01 2.18 -10.80
N GLU A 83 2.63 2.22 -11.97
CA GLU A 83 2.60 1.10 -12.93
C GLU A 83 3.24 -0.17 -12.37
N GLU A 84 4.38 -0.07 -11.70
CA GLU A 84 5.02 -1.20 -11.01
C GLU A 84 4.15 -1.77 -9.88
N LEU A 85 3.52 -0.90 -9.08
CA LEU A 85 2.60 -1.29 -8.01
C LEU A 85 1.37 -2.03 -8.56
N ILE A 86 0.81 -1.55 -9.66
CA ILE A 86 -0.32 -2.21 -10.34
C ILE A 86 0.14 -3.56 -10.91
N ALA A 87 1.31 -3.63 -11.54
CA ALA A 87 1.85 -4.88 -12.07
C ALA A 87 2.09 -5.92 -10.97
N GLN A 88 2.59 -5.50 -9.81
CA GLN A 88 2.78 -6.37 -8.64
C GLN A 88 1.47 -6.82 -8.01
N ASP A 89 0.45 -5.95 -7.96
CA ASP A 89 -0.91 -6.30 -7.49
C ASP A 89 -1.52 -7.37 -8.40
N VAL A 90 -1.48 -7.14 -9.71
CA VAL A 90 -1.97 -8.09 -10.72
C VAL A 90 -1.24 -9.42 -10.59
N LEU A 91 0.10 -9.42 -10.49
CA LEU A 91 0.93 -10.63 -10.35
C LEU A 91 0.70 -11.37 -9.02
N SER A 92 0.38 -10.66 -7.94
CA SER A 92 0.02 -11.28 -6.66
C SER A 92 -1.37 -11.92 -6.74
N ASP A 93 -2.32 -11.29 -7.44
CA ASP A 93 -3.64 -11.87 -7.74
C ASP A 93 -3.57 -13.03 -8.76
N ARG A 94 -2.50 -13.12 -9.57
CA ARG A 94 -2.26 -14.24 -10.49
C ARG A 94 -1.95 -15.56 -9.78
N VAL A 95 -1.74 -15.58 -8.46
CA VAL A 95 -1.70 -16.85 -7.70
C VAL A 95 -3.11 -17.38 -7.41
N SER A 96 -4.16 -16.58 -7.66
CA SER A 96 -5.58 -16.96 -7.55
C SER A 96 -6.36 -16.77 -8.88
N TRP A 97 -5.78 -17.17 -10.01
CA TRP A 97 -6.40 -17.04 -11.34
C TRP A 97 -7.71 -17.83 -11.54
N SER A 98 -8.12 -18.68 -10.61
CA SER A 98 -9.37 -19.42 -10.72
C SER A 98 -10.63 -18.60 -10.40
N GLU A 99 -10.52 -17.47 -9.69
CA GLU A 99 -11.72 -16.72 -9.22
C GLU A 99 -11.95 -15.39 -9.96
N ALA A 100 -10.91 -14.78 -10.53
CA ALA A 100 -11.00 -13.43 -11.12
C ALA A 100 -11.81 -13.34 -12.43
N LYS A 101 -12.05 -14.46 -13.13
CA LYS A 101 -12.79 -14.45 -14.40
C LYS A 101 -14.29 -14.16 -14.22
N ALA A 102 -14.83 -14.36 -13.02
CA ALA A 102 -16.25 -14.13 -12.72
C ALA A 102 -16.57 -12.67 -12.39
N LEU A 103 -15.61 -11.89 -11.87
CA LEU A 103 -15.85 -10.54 -11.37
C LEU A 103 -15.69 -9.42 -12.42
N TRP A 104 -15.04 -9.70 -13.55
CA TRP A 104 -14.79 -8.67 -14.59
C TRP A 104 -15.64 -8.79 -15.86
N PHE A 105 -16.23 -9.96 -16.17
CA PHE A 105 -16.91 -10.16 -17.46
C PHE A 105 -18.37 -10.62 -17.37
N GLY A 106 -18.92 -10.85 -16.17
CA GLY A 106 -20.23 -11.51 -16.02
C GLY A 106 -20.22 -12.94 -16.58
N PRO A 107 -21.21 -13.78 -16.25
CA PRO A 107 -21.34 -15.07 -16.92
C PRO A 107 -21.56 -14.85 -18.42
N PRO A 108 -20.95 -15.66 -19.31
CA PRO A 108 -21.30 -15.63 -20.72
C PRO A 108 -22.80 -15.94 -20.84
N VAL A 109 -23.54 -15.02 -21.44
CA VAL A 109 -24.94 -15.25 -21.82
C VAL A 109 -24.95 -16.44 -22.78
N THR A 110 -25.64 -17.51 -22.39
CA THR A 110 -26.02 -18.62 -23.28
C THR A 110 -27.45 -18.43 -23.73
#